data_AF-A0A0F9V3E6-F1
#
_entry.id   AF-A0A0F9V3E6-F1
#
_cell.length_a   1.000
_cell.length_b   1.000
_cell.length_c   1.000
_cell.angle_alpha   90.00
_cell.angle_beta   90.00
_cell.angle_gamma   90.00
#
_symmetry.space_group_name_H-M   'P 1'
#
loop_
_entity.id
_entity.type
_entity.pdbx_description
1 polymer ?
#
loop_
_entity_poly.entity_id
_entity_poly.type
_entity_poly.pdbx_seq_one_letter_code
_entity_poly.pdbx_strand_id
1 'polypeptide(L)'
;MSFHEVRHLMMLARKLQRLAEEDCNRGLTDKEHTLWDRATAHITGMCVLADCAALIGGDPRGAIVKIVVPSGRTNDWGQEGICVPA
;
A
#
# COMPACT_ATOMS: atom_id res chain seq x y z
N MET A 1 -4.72 12.93 6.15
CA MET A 1 -3.28 12.63 6.01
C MET A 1 -2.55 13.90 5.55
N SER A 2 -1.57 14.36 6.32
CA SER A 2 -0.72 15.52 6.03
C SER A 2 0.38 15.20 5.01
N PHE A 3 0.99 16.23 4.42
CA PHE A 3 2.12 16.06 3.49
C PHE A 3 3.30 15.27 4.10
N HIS A 4 3.59 15.49 5.39
CA HIS A 4 4.65 14.77 6.09
C HIS A 4 4.35 13.28 6.20
N GLU A 5 3.11 12.92 6.51
CA GLU A 5 2.64 11.53 6.58
C GLU A 5 2.70 10.85 5.22
N VAL A 6 2.27 11.52 4.14
CA VAL A 6 2.38 10.99 2.78
C VAL A 6 3.84 10.73 2.41
N ARG A 7 4.75 11.67 2.71
CA ARG A 7 6.18 11.49 2.45
C ARG A 7 6.75 10.30 3.24
N HIS A 8 6.33 10.13 4.48
CA HIS A 8 6.74 9.00 5.31
C HIS A 8 6.23 7.67 4.76
N LEU A 9 4.96 7.61 4.33
CA LEU A 9 4.37 6.45 3.68
C LEU A 9 5.16 6.06 2.42
N MET A 10 5.54 7.03 1.59
CA MET A 10 6.37 6.77 0.39
C MET A 10 7.75 6.19 0.75
N MET A 11 8.37 6.64 1.84
CA MET A 11 9.65 6.07 2.30
C MET A 11 9.50 4.62 2.78
N LEU A 12 8.41 4.30 3.48
CA LEU A 12 8.11 2.94 3.92
C LEU A 12 7.81 2.02 2.72
N ALA A 13 7.05 2.50 1.74
CA ALA A 13 6.76 1.76 0.51
C ALA A 13 8.04 1.44 -0.28
N ARG A 14 8.97 2.40 -0.43
CA ARG A 14 10.28 2.16 -1.06
C ARG A 14 11.10 1.11 -0.31
N LYS A 15 11.01 1.07 1.03
CA LYS A 15 11.69 0.04 1.83
C LYS A 15 11.11 -1.34 1.54
N LEU A 16 9.79 -1.47 1.51
CA LEU A 16 9.12 -2.73 1.17
C LEU A 16 9.49 -3.19 -0.25
N GLN A 17 9.55 -2.26 -1.22
CA GLN A 17 9.99 -2.57 -2.59
C GLN A 17 11.37 -3.23 -2.61
N ARG A 18 12.34 -2.63 -1.91
CA ARG A 18 13.69 -3.19 -1.83
C ARG A 18 13.70 -4.56 -1.16
N LEU A 19 12.95 -4.74 -0.08
CA LEU A 19 12.86 -6.04 0.59
C LEU A 19 12.23 -7.11 -0.32
N ALA A 20 11.22 -6.78 -1.13
CA ALA A 20 10.63 -7.71 -2.08
C ALA A 20 11.63 -8.14 -3.17
N GLU A 21 12.44 -7.19 -3.67
CA GLU A 21 13.52 -7.49 -4.62
C GLU A 21 14.58 -8.43 -4.00
N GLU A 22 14.98 -8.16 -2.75
CA GLU A 22 15.94 -9.01 -2.03
C GLU A 22 15.38 -10.42 -1.76
N ASP A 23 14.09 -10.52 -1.39
CA ASP A 23 13.41 -11.79 -1.17
C ASP A 23 13.44 -12.66 -2.43
N CYS A 24 13.17 -12.06 -3.59
CA CYS A 24 13.25 -12.77 -4.86
C CYS A 24 14.67 -13.18 -5.24
N ASN A 25 15.65 -12.33 -4.96
CA ASN A 25 17.03 -12.59 -5.38
C ASN A 25 17.72 -13.64 -4.52
N ARG A 26 17.46 -13.66 -3.21
CA ARG A 26 18.19 -14.51 -2.25
C ARG A 26 17.38 -14.99 -1.04
N GLY A 27 16.11 -14.61 -0.94
CA GLY A 27 15.32 -14.79 0.27
C GLY A 27 15.66 -13.77 1.36
N LEU A 28 14.66 -13.42 2.17
CA LEU A 28 14.86 -12.56 3.34
C LEU A 28 15.48 -13.30 4.52
N THR A 29 16.29 -12.57 5.28
CA THR A 29 16.72 -12.98 6.62
C THR A 29 15.61 -12.72 7.66
N ASP A 30 15.66 -13.35 8.83
CA ASP A 30 14.70 -13.11 9.93
C ASP A 30 14.59 -11.62 10.32
N LYS A 31 15.71 -10.90 10.27
CA LYS A 31 15.75 -9.46 10.54
C LYS A 31 14.98 -8.68 9.48
N GLU A 32 15.09 -9.09 8.22
CA GLU A 32 14.40 -8.46 7.10
C GLU A 32 12.90 -8.79 7.09
N HIS A 33 12.51 -10.01 7.46
CA HIS A 33 11.11 -10.35 7.74
C HIS A 33 10.53 -9.46 8.85
N THR A 34 11.27 -9.29 9.95
CA THR A 34 10.84 -8.39 11.03
C THR A 34 10.69 -6.93 10.55
N LEU A 35 11.57 -6.46 9.65
CA LEU A 35 11.47 -5.13 9.06
C LEU A 35 10.27 -5.01 8.12
N TRP A 36 9.98 -6.05 7.35
CA TRP A 36 8.80 -6.15 6.49
C TRP A 36 7.53 -6.00 7.31
N ASP A 37 7.39 -6.79 8.38
CA ASP A 37 6.21 -6.80 9.24
C ASP A 37 6.01 -5.44 9.92
N ARG A 38 7.09 -4.84 10.43
CA ARG A 38 7.04 -3.51 11.06
C ARG A 38 6.63 -2.41 10.09
N ALA A 39 7.18 -2.42 8.87
CA ALA A 39 6.83 -1.43 7.86
C ALA A 39 5.37 -1.60 7.40
N THR A 40 4.92 -2.85 7.23
CA THR A 40 3.54 -3.21 6.87
C THR A 40 2.56 -2.74 7.95
N ALA A 41 2.82 -3.06 9.21
CA ALA A 41 1.99 -2.64 10.34
C ALA A 41 1.92 -1.11 10.45
N HIS A 42 3.04 -0.42 10.21
CA HIS A 42 3.09 1.04 10.26
C HIS A 42 2.26 1.68 9.15
N ILE A 43 2.39 1.21 7.91
CA ILE A 43 1.57 1.69 6.78
C ILE A 43 0.09 1.46 7.07
N THR A 44 -0.29 0.25 7.51
CA THR A 44 -1.68 -0.07 7.86
C THR A 44 -2.21 0.86 8.96
N GLY A 45 -1.44 1.08 10.02
CA GLY A 45 -1.82 2.00 11.10
C GLY A 45 -2.03 3.44 10.62
N MET A 46 -1.13 3.95 9.76
CA MET A 46 -1.28 5.28 9.16
C MET A 46 -2.53 5.39 8.27
N CYS A 47 -2.84 4.35 7.49
CA CYS A 47 -4.02 4.32 6.65
C CYS A 47 -5.30 4.31 7.50
N VAL A 48 -5.36 3.48 8.55
CA VAL A 48 -6.53 3.41 9.45
C VAL A 48 -6.82 4.76 10.11
N LEU A 49 -5.78 5.46 10.59
CA LEU A 49 -5.93 6.81 11.16
C LEU A 49 -6.44 7.84 10.15
N ALA A 50 -6.25 7.59 8.86
CA ALA A 50 -6.71 8.42 7.76
C ALA A 50 -8.04 7.93 7.14
N ASP A 51 -8.75 7.01 7.80
CA ASP A 51 -9.96 6.36 7.29
C ASP A 51 -9.76 5.69 5.92
N CYS A 52 -8.58 5.12 5.69
CA CYS A 52 -8.21 4.39 4.48
C CYS A 52 -7.81 2.96 4.83
N ALA A 53 -7.84 2.06 3.85
CA ALA A 53 -7.26 0.72 3.97
C ALA A 53 -5.98 0.60 3.14
N ALA A 54 -5.04 -0.23 3.60
CA ALA A 54 -3.83 -0.56 2.86
C ALA A 54 -3.91 -2.01 2.37
N LEU A 55 -3.73 -2.24 1.06
CA LEU A 55 -3.51 -3.56 0.49
C LEU A 55 -2.04 -3.65 0.10
N ILE A 56 -1.29 -4.47 0.84
CA ILE A 56 0.14 -4.65 0.66
C ILE A 56 0.35 -6.03 0.07
N GLY A 57 0.85 -6.08 -1.18
CA GLY A 57 1.22 -7.31 -1.86
C GLY A 57 2.71 -7.34 -2.14
N GLY A 58 3.34 -8.51 -1.98
CA GLY A 58 4.68 -8.79 -2.48
C GLY A 58 4.57 -9.77 -3.63
N ASP A 59 5.04 -9.39 -4.81
CA ASP A 59 5.39 -10.32 -5.88
C ASP A 59 6.93 -10.40 -5.91
N PRO A 60 7.57 -11.50 -6.33
CA PRO A 60 9.00 -11.58 -6.59
C PRO A 60 9.64 -10.39 -7.33
N ARG A 61 8.89 -9.51 -7.99
CA ARG A 61 9.45 -8.33 -8.68
C ARG A 61 9.22 -7.00 -7.99
N GLY A 62 8.57 -6.99 -6.82
CA GLY A 62 8.33 -5.77 -6.07
C GLY A 62 7.20 -5.85 -5.06
N ALA A 63 7.16 -4.84 -4.18
CA ALA A 63 6.09 -4.64 -3.23
C ALA A 63 5.14 -3.56 -3.75
N ILE A 64 3.85 -3.90 -3.82
CA ILE A 64 2.79 -2.97 -4.19
C ILE A 64 2.04 -2.57 -2.92
N VAL A 65 2.03 -1.27 -2.64
CA VAL A 65 1.21 -0.67 -1.57
C VAL A 65 0.05 0.07 -2.23
N LYS A 66 -1.17 -0.49 -2.16
CA LYS A 66 -2.39 0.17 -2.64
C LYS A 66 -3.11 0.79 -1.45
N ILE A 67 -3.43 2.08 -1.56
CA ILE A 67 -4.29 2.76 -0.58
C ILE A 67 -5.71 2.77 -1.13
N VAL A 68 -6.61 2.13 -0.41
CA VAL A 68 -8.04 2.10 -0.71
C VAL A 68 -8.71 3.18 0.14
N VAL A 69 -9.27 4.17 -0.53
CA VAL A 69 -10.07 5.22 0.11
C VAL A 69 -11.53 4.74 0.27
N PRO A 70 -12.29 5.27 1.25
CA PRO A 70 -13.70 4.93 1.41
C PRO A 70 -14.49 5.18 0.12
N SER A 71 -15.44 4.30 -0.18
CA SER A 71 -16.37 4.51 -1.29
C SER A 71 -17.34 5.65 -0.96
N GLY A 72 -17.18 6.80 -1.62
CA GLY A 72 -18.13 7.91 -1.59
C GLY A 72 -19.17 7.82 -2.70
N ARG A 73 -20.22 8.66 -2.61
CA ARG A 73 -21.27 8.77 -3.64
C ARG A 73 -20.65 8.95 -5.04
N THR A 74 -19.58 9.73 -5.17
CA THR A 74 -18.93 10.14 -6.43
C THR A 74 -17.70 9.32 -6.82
N ASN A 75 -17.54 8.09 -6.31
CA ASN A 75 -16.41 7.21 -6.68
C ASN A 75 -16.67 6.40 -7.96
N ASP A 76 -17.82 6.59 -8.59
CA ASP A 76 -18.08 6.27 -9.98
C ASP A 76 -17.55 7.39 -10.88
N TRP A 77 -17.00 7.03 -12.04
CA TRP A 77 -16.64 8.00 -13.09
C TRP A 77 -17.91 8.61 -13.74
N GLY A 78 -18.72 9.32 -12.95
CA GLY A 78 -19.91 10.05 -13.40
C GLY A 78 -21.21 9.54 -12.81
N GLN A 79 -21.50 9.91 -11.55
CA GLN A 79 -22.84 9.79 -10.99
C GLN A 79 -23.91 10.22 -12.01
N GLU A 80 -24.88 9.33 -12.22
CA GLU A 80 -25.99 9.38 -13.19
C GLU A 80 -25.65 8.93 -14.63
N GLY A 81 -25.91 7.66 -14.92
CA GLY A 81 -26.64 7.31 -16.14
C GLY A 81 -25.89 7.21 -17.47
N ILE A 82 -24.74 6.52 -17.53
CA ILE A 82 -24.33 5.87 -18.79
C ILE A 82 -24.06 4.40 -18.51
N CYS A 83 -25.06 3.57 -18.76
CA CYS A 83 -24.88 2.13 -18.91
C CYS A 83 -23.84 1.90 -20.02
N VAL A 84 -22.67 1.38 -19.67
CA VAL A 84 -21.78 0.76 -20.67
C VAL A 84 -22.50 -0.51 -21.12
N PRO A 85 -22.87 -0.66 -22.41
CA PRO A 85 -23.63 -1.82 -22.87
C PRO A 85 -22.82 -3.11 -22.66
N ALA A 86 -23.53 -4.14 -22.23
CA ALA A 86 -23.04 -5.52 -22.08
C ALA A 86 -22.71 -6.15 -23.45
#